data_AF-A0AAV0LBD3-F1
#
_entry.id   AF-A0AAV0LBD3-F1
#
_cell.length_a   1.000
_cell.length_b   1.000
_cell.length_c   1.000
_cell.angle_alpha   90.00
_cell.angle_beta   90.00
_cell.angle_gamma   90.00
#
_symmetry.space_group_name_H-M   'P 1'
#
loop_
_entity.id
_entity.type
_entity.pdbx_description
1 polymer ?
#
loop_
_entity_poly.entity_id
_entity_poly.type
_entity_poly.pdbx_seq_one_letter_code
_entity_poly.pdbx_strand_id
1 'polypeptide(L)'
;MKDLESRRAVVVEEIRRAAAELGMFQLVNHGVEVSVMEDMMAEARQFHEQPTELKQGYYSRDVTQKARFISGYGALRRSSFNWVDTLLMTPAPSDAQDHLPIICRYFNR
;
A
#
# COMPACT_ATOMS: atom_id res chain seq x y z
N MET A 1 -3.94 10.88 -33.51
CA MET A 1 -4.85 11.48 -32.50
C MET A 1 -6.17 10.70 -32.38
N LYS A 2 -6.92 10.42 -33.46
CA LYS A 2 -8.15 9.57 -33.42
C LYS A 2 -7.93 8.15 -32.88
N ASP A 3 -6.76 7.56 -33.13
CA ASP A 3 -6.42 6.19 -32.73
C ASP A 3 -6.26 6.02 -31.20
N LEU A 4 -5.69 7.02 -30.52
CA LEU A 4 -5.49 7.00 -29.07
C LEU A 4 -6.81 7.16 -28.30
N GLU A 5 -7.69 8.05 -28.76
CA GLU A 5 -9.05 8.21 -28.23
C GLU A 5 -9.87 6.92 -28.39
N SER A 6 -9.71 6.23 -29.52
CA SER A 6 -10.37 4.94 -29.77
C SER A 6 -9.87 3.85 -28.80
N ARG A 7 -8.55 3.75 -28.58
CA ARG A 7 -7.98 2.77 -27.65
C ARG A 7 -8.38 3.04 -26.20
N ARG A 8 -8.41 4.30 -25.78
CA ARG A 8 -8.86 4.69 -24.44
C ARG A 8 -10.31 4.27 -24.18
N ALA A 9 -11.20 4.50 -25.14
CA ALA A 9 -12.61 4.13 -25.03
C ALA A 9 -12.79 2.61 -24.82
N VAL A 10 -12.02 1.79 -25.54
CA VAL A 10 -12.03 0.32 -25.39
C VAL A 10 -11.59 -0.08 -23.98
N VAL A 11 -10.45 0.45 -23.49
CA VAL A 11 -9.92 0.12 -22.16
C VAL A 11 -10.89 0.55 -21.05
N VAL A 12 -11.54 1.70 -21.18
CA VAL A 12 -12.56 2.17 -20.22
C VAL A 12 -13.74 1.20 -20.15
N GLU A 13 -14.21 0.71 -21.29
CA GLU A 13 -15.32 -0.26 -21.33
C GLU A 13 -14.91 -1.62 -20.75
N GLU A 14 -13.69 -2.08 -21.00
CA GLU A 14 -13.15 -3.31 -20.40
C GLU A 14 -13.07 -3.22 -18.87
N ILE A 15 -12.56 -2.09 -18.34
CA ILE A 15 -12.52 -1.81 -16.89
C ILE A 15 -13.94 -1.80 -16.32
N ARG A 16 -14.88 -1.10 -16.98
CA ARG A 16 -16.28 -1.02 -16.54
C ARG A 16 -16.90 -2.41 -16.44
N ARG A 17 -16.72 -3.24 -17.47
CA ARG A 17 -17.25 -4.60 -17.51
C ARG A 17 -16.63 -5.49 -16.43
N ALA A 18 -15.29 -5.51 -16.32
CA ALA A 18 -14.61 -6.33 -15.31
C ALA A 18 -14.99 -5.92 -13.87
N ALA A 19 -15.10 -4.61 -13.61
CA ALA A 19 -15.56 -4.11 -12.32
C ALA A 19 -17.01 -4.53 -12.01
N ALA A 20 -17.91 -4.49 -13.00
CA ALA A 20 -19.32 -4.85 -12.83
C ALA A 20 -19.53 -6.36 -12.64
N GLU A 21 -18.80 -7.19 -13.38
CA GLU A 21 -19.01 -8.64 -13.41
C GLU A 21 -18.18 -9.38 -12.34
N LEU A 22 -16.95 -8.93 -12.08
CA LEU A 22 -16.00 -9.62 -11.20
C LEU A 22 -15.67 -8.83 -9.93
N GLY A 23 -15.88 -7.51 -9.93
CA GLY A 23 -15.47 -6.63 -8.83
C GLY A 23 -13.95 -6.41 -8.74
N MET A 24 -13.15 -6.95 -9.65
CA MET A 24 -11.69 -6.79 -9.70
C MET A 24 -11.13 -6.97 -11.12
N PHE A 25 -9.95 -6.40 -11.35
CA PHE A 25 -9.19 -6.56 -12.59
C PHE A 25 -7.70 -6.32 -12.32
N GLN A 26 -6.83 -6.80 -13.22
CA GLN A 26 -5.41 -6.47 -13.21
C GLN A 26 -5.13 -5.44 -14.31
N LEU A 27 -4.36 -4.41 -13.98
CA LEU A 27 -3.88 -3.43 -14.94
C LEU A 27 -2.41 -3.72 -15.23
N VAL A 28 -2.08 -3.92 -16.51
CA VAL A 28 -0.71 -4.08 -16.99
C VAL A 28 -0.32 -2.88 -17.87
N ASN A 29 0.97 -2.62 -18.04
CA ASN A 29 1.45 -1.45 -18.79
C ASN A 29 0.89 -0.12 -18.27
N HIS A 30 0.73 0.00 -16.94
CA HIS A 30 0.14 1.16 -16.26
C HIS A 30 1.05 2.41 -16.26
N GLY A 31 2.28 2.31 -16.77
CA GLY A 31 3.22 3.43 -16.87
C GLY A 31 3.95 3.77 -15.58
N VAL A 32 3.75 3.02 -14.49
CA VAL A 32 4.60 3.10 -13.30
C VAL A 32 5.85 2.29 -13.57
N GLU A 33 7.03 2.86 -13.34
CA GLU A 33 8.29 2.16 -13.55
C GLU A 33 8.39 0.92 -12.65
N VAL A 34 9.00 -0.14 -13.19
CA VAL A 34 9.18 -1.40 -12.47
C VAL A 34 10.06 -1.22 -11.24
N SER A 35 11.11 -0.40 -11.34
CA SER A 35 12.00 -0.02 -10.24
C SER A 35 11.23 0.51 -9.03
N VAL A 36 10.27 1.42 -9.24
CA VAL A 36 9.45 1.99 -8.16
C VAL A 36 8.64 0.90 -7.44
N MET A 37 8.11 -0.08 -8.17
CA MET A 37 7.38 -1.20 -7.56
C MET A 37 8.31 -2.16 -6.80
N GLU A 38 9.50 -2.43 -7.34
CA GLU A 38 10.52 -3.26 -6.71
C GLU A 38 11.03 -2.64 -5.40
N ASP A 39 11.33 -1.34 -5.42
CA ASP A 39 11.77 -0.58 -4.25
C ASP A 39 10.69 -0.58 -3.16
N MET A 40 9.42 -0.33 -3.52
CA MET A 40 8.31 -0.39 -2.58
C MET A 40 8.20 -1.77 -1.89
N MET A 41 8.37 -2.86 -2.66
CA MET A 41 8.36 -4.21 -2.09
C MET A 41 9.59 -4.46 -1.20
N ALA A 42 10.76 -3.95 -1.58
CA ALA A 42 11.98 -4.09 -0.79
C ALA A 42 11.88 -3.37 0.55
N GLU A 43 11.43 -2.12 0.58
CA GLU A 43 11.25 -1.35 1.81
C GLU A 43 10.22 -1.98 2.75
N ALA A 44 9.10 -2.48 2.20
CA ALA A 44 8.10 -3.19 2.99
C ALA A 44 8.71 -4.43 3.68
N ARG A 45 9.49 -5.24 2.94
CA ARG A 45 10.20 -6.38 3.53
C ARG A 45 11.18 -5.94 4.60
N GLN A 46 12.01 -4.95 4.28
CA GLN A 46 13.02 -4.45 5.19
C GLN A 46 12.42 -3.98 6.52
N PHE A 47 11.30 -3.23 6.48
CA PHE A 47 10.57 -2.85 7.70
C PHE A 47 10.15 -4.07 8.52
N HIS A 48 9.51 -5.06 7.90
CA HIS A 48 9.01 -6.24 8.61
C HIS A 48 10.11 -7.15 9.14
N GLU A 49 11.27 -7.19 8.48
CA GLU A 49 12.47 -7.94 8.90
C GLU A 49 13.27 -7.25 10.02
N GLN A 50 12.97 -5.98 10.36
CA GLN A 50 13.64 -5.30 11.48
C GLN A 50 13.38 -6.01 12.82
N PRO A 51 14.33 -5.89 13.77
CA PRO A 51 14.12 -6.29 15.16
C PRO A 51 12.84 -5.68 15.74
N THR A 52 12.17 -6.44 16.61
CA THR A 52 10.90 -6.04 17.20
C THR A 52 10.99 -4.70 17.94
N GLU A 53 12.13 -4.40 18.55
CA GLU A 53 12.40 -3.17 19.30
C GLU A 53 12.28 -1.92 18.41
N LEU A 54 12.66 -2.03 17.14
CA LEU A 54 12.56 -0.93 16.17
C LEU A 54 11.13 -0.75 15.65
N LYS A 55 10.36 -1.85 15.56
CA LYS A 55 8.95 -1.83 15.12
C LYS A 55 8.00 -1.40 16.24
N GLN A 56 8.36 -1.64 17.50
CA GLN A 56 7.53 -1.32 18.67
C GLN A 56 7.18 0.16 18.78
N GLY A 57 8.07 1.06 18.35
CA GLY A 57 7.80 2.50 18.34
C GLY A 57 6.62 2.90 17.44
N TYR A 58 6.26 2.05 16.48
CA TYR A 58 5.11 2.25 15.59
C TYR A 58 3.88 1.45 16.03
N TYR A 59 3.98 0.56 17.02
CA TYR A 59 2.83 -0.27 17.42
C TYR A 59 1.74 0.59 18.05
N SER A 60 0.57 0.65 17.39
CA SER A 60 -0.54 1.46 17.87
C SER A 60 -1.88 1.02 17.28
N ARG A 61 -2.92 1.13 18.11
CA ARG A 61 -4.32 0.96 17.69
C ARG A 61 -5.03 2.29 17.43
N ASP A 62 -4.39 3.41 17.75
CA ASP A 62 -4.90 4.73 17.44
C ASP A 62 -4.94 4.94 15.92
N VAL A 63 -6.13 5.20 15.39
CA VAL A 63 -6.35 5.38 13.95
C VAL A 63 -5.95 6.77 13.46
N THR A 64 -5.68 7.71 14.38
CA THR A 64 -5.26 9.07 14.05
C THR A 64 -3.76 9.18 13.75
N GLN A 65 -2.97 8.15 14.11
CA GLN A 65 -1.53 8.11 13.81
C GLN A 65 -1.28 7.97 12.30
N LYS A 66 -0.40 8.82 11.77
CA LYS A 66 -0.04 8.85 10.34
C LYS A 66 0.73 7.61 9.88
N ALA A 67 1.48 6.96 10.77
CA ALA A 67 2.10 5.66 10.53
C ALA A 67 1.92 4.79 11.78
N ARG A 68 1.44 3.55 11.60
CA ARG A 68 1.24 2.62 12.69
C ARG A 68 1.38 1.17 12.27
N PHE A 69 1.98 0.39 13.15
CA PHE A 69 2.15 -1.04 13.04
C PHE A 69 1.10 -1.77 13.88
N ILE A 70 0.52 -2.82 13.31
CA ILE A 70 -0.49 -3.64 13.95
C ILE A 70 -0.11 -5.10 13.74
N SER A 71 -0.11 -5.88 14.82
CA SER A 71 0.04 -7.33 14.78
C SER A 71 -1.23 -7.98 15.36
N GLY A 72 -1.74 -9.02 14.72
CA GLY A 72 -2.90 -9.78 15.22
C GLY A 72 -4.22 -9.00 15.21
N TYR A 73 -4.47 -8.19 14.17
CA TYR A 73 -5.72 -7.43 14.03
C TYR A 73 -6.93 -8.38 13.96
N GLY A 74 -7.68 -8.47 15.04
CA GLY A 74 -8.83 -9.37 15.21
C GLY A 74 -9.28 -9.52 16.67
N ALA A 75 -8.34 -9.42 17.62
CA ALA A 75 -8.55 -9.71 19.04
C ALA A 75 -9.65 -8.90 19.76
N LEU A 76 -9.97 -7.68 19.28
CA LEU A 76 -10.89 -6.78 20.01
C LEU A 76 -12.35 -6.87 19.55
N ARG A 77 -12.63 -7.51 18.40
CA ARG A 77 -13.97 -7.48 17.78
C ARG A 77 -14.41 -8.79 17.10
N ARG A 78 -13.53 -9.78 16.93
CA ARG A 78 -13.84 -11.07 16.27
C ARG A 78 -13.25 -12.22 17.08
N SER A 79 -13.88 -13.40 17.01
CA SER A 79 -13.43 -14.61 17.74
C SER A 79 -12.19 -15.28 17.13
N SER A 80 -11.54 -14.66 16.15
CA SER A 80 -10.36 -15.19 15.49
C SER A 80 -9.31 -14.11 15.27
N PHE A 81 -8.04 -14.53 15.42
CA PHE A 81 -6.88 -13.74 15.06
C PHE A 81 -6.58 -13.94 13.57
N ASN A 82 -6.25 -12.87 12.87
CA ASN A 82 -5.60 -12.99 11.57
C ASN A 82 -4.09 -13.17 11.82
N TRP A 83 -3.49 -14.15 11.13
CA TRP A 83 -2.04 -14.31 11.08
C TRP A 83 -1.45 -13.29 10.11
N VAL A 84 -1.50 -12.02 10.49
CA VAL A 84 -1.07 -10.89 9.67
C VAL A 84 -0.50 -9.80 10.56
N ASP A 85 0.65 -9.30 10.13
CA ASP A 85 1.26 -8.05 10.56
C ASP A 85 1.01 -6.98 9.48
N THR A 86 0.70 -5.75 9.87
CA THR A 86 0.37 -4.67 8.94
C THR A 86 1.00 -3.36 9.39
N LEU A 87 1.79 -2.75 8.51
CA LEU A 87 2.14 -1.35 8.59
C LEU A 87 1.12 -0.53 7.78
N LEU A 88 0.43 0.41 8.44
CA LEU A 88 -0.47 1.36 7.80
C LEU A 88 0.20 2.73 7.79
N MET A 89 0.22 3.36 6.62
CA MET A 89 0.73 4.71 6.42
C MET A 89 -0.34 5.53 5.70
N THR A 90 -0.78 6.62 6.33
CA THR A 90 -1.70 7.56 5.71
C THR A 90 -0.90 8.48 4.80
N PRO A 91 -1.24 8.59 3.50
CA PRO A 91 -0.65 9.60 2.64
C PRO A 91 -1.07 10.97 3.18
N ALA A 92 -0.16 11.69 3.82
CA ALA A 92 -0.36 13.08 4.17
C ALA A 92 0.35 13.97 3.13
N PRO A 93 0.04 15.28 3.07
CA PRO A 93 0.88 16.23 2.33
C PRO A 93 2.35 16.14 2.81
N SER A 94 3.26 16.87 2.16
CA SER A 94 4.73 16.79 2.32
C SER A 94 5.28 16.68 3.76
N ASP A 95 4.52 17.06 4.79
CA ASP A 95 4.84 16.94 6.22
C ASP A 95 4.64 15.52 6.81
N ALA A 96 4.19 14.54 6.01
CA ALA A 96 3.98 13.16 6.44
C ALA A 96 5.27 12.38 6.67
N GLN A 97 6.35 12.76 5.97
CA GLN A 97 7.59 11.98 5.91
C GLN A 97 8.23 11.79 7.29
N ASP A 98 8.16 12.81 8.16
CA ASP A 98 8.75 12.75 9.50
C ASP A 98 8.11 11.73 10.44
N HIS A 99 6.91 11.25 10.08
CA HIS A 99 6.20 10.23 10.87
C HIS A 99 6.38 8.81 10.33
N LEU A 100 6.92 8.65 9.12
CA LEU A 100 7.14 7.32 8.54
C LEU A 100 8.34 6.63 9.20
N PRO A 101 8.41 5.29 9.19
CA PRO A 101 9.65 4.56 9.47
C PRO A 101 10.78 5.08 8.58
N ILE A 102 11.97 5.30 9.14
CA ILE A 102 13.13 5.84 8.40
C ILE A 102 13.39 5.05 7.12
N ILE A 103 13.21 3.73 7.20
CA ILE A 103 13.39 2.78 6.10
C ILE A 103 12.34 2.89 4.98
N CYS A 104 11.26 3.65 5.21
CA CYS A 104 10.16 3.89 4.26
C CYS A 104 10.05 5.36 3.84
N ARG A 105 11.01 6.22 4.20
CA ARG A 105 10.93 7.69 3.97
C ARG A 105 11.38 8.13 2.59
N TYR A 106 12.27 7.38 1.94
CA TYR A 106 13.06 7.86 0.81
C TYR A 106 12.79 7.05 -0.45
N PHE A 107 11.60 7.24 -1.03
CA PHE A 107 11.37 6.88 -2.43
C PHE A 107 12.18 7.84 -3.33
N ASN A 108 12.95 7.28 -4.27
CA ASN A 108 13.86 7.92 -5.24
C ASN A 108 15.26 8.35 -4.75
N ARG A 109 16.26 7.50 -5.01
CA ARG A 109 17.55 7.94 -5.57
C ARG A 109 17.66 7.48 -7.01
#